data_AF-A0A1I3V7R6-F1
#
_entry.id   AF-A0A1I3V7R6-F1
#
_cell.length_a   1.000
_cell.length_b   1.000
_cell.length_c   1.000
_cell.angle_alpha   90.00
_cell.angle_beta   90.00
_cell.angle_gamma   90.00
#
_symmetry.space_group_name_H-M   'P 1'
#
loop_
_entity.id
_entity.type
_entity.pdbx_description
1 polymer ?
#
loop_
_entity_poly.entity_id
_entity_poly.type
_entity_poly.pdbx_seq_one_letter_code
_entity_poly.pdbx_strand_id
1 'polypeptide(L)' 'MPRKASDALEQLNLAAKLADLKEDHYRALLTIGALTELLVDKGILAPDELELKMRSLDAELDELISASLHPMP' A
#
# COMPACT_ATOMS: atom_id res chain seq x y z
N MET A 1 21.33 -9.45 34.13
CA MET A 1 20.41 -8.53 33.41
C MET A 1 20.05 -9.07 32.01
N PRO A 2 19.28 -10.17 31.88
CA PRO A 2 18.98 -10.77 30.57
C PRO A 2 17.76 -10.17 29.84
N ARG A 3 16.79 -9.59 30.58
CA ARG A 3 15.49 -9.16 30.03
C ARG A 3 15.59 -8.02 29.03
N LYS A 4 16.43 -7.01 29.30
CA LYS A 4 16.64 -5.86 28.40
C LYS A 4 17.26 -6.23 27.04
N ALA A 5 18.08 -7.28 26.99
CA ALA A 5 18.68 -7.73 25.75
C ALA A 5 17.65 -8.44 24.84
N SER A 6 16.70 -9.17 25.43
CA SER A 6 15.57 -9.78 24.71
C SER A 6 14.65 -8.72 24.10
N ASP A 7 14.26 -7.71 24.90
CA ASP A 7 13.40 -6.62 24.44
C ASP A 7 14.05 -5.81 23.30
N ALA A 8 15.36 -5.57 23.36
CA ALA A 8 16.10 -4.89 22.30
C ALA A 8 16.20 -5.72 21.00
N LEU A 9 16.35 -7.04 21.12
CA LEU A 9 16.35 -7.94 19.96
C LEU A 9 14.97 -8.04 19.31
N GLU A 10 13.89 -8.03 20.09
CA GLU A 10 12.52 -7.99 19.56
C GLU A 10 12.25 -6.69 18.80
N GLN A 11 12.66 -5.54 19.33
CA GLN A 11 12.55 -4.25 18.65
C GLN A 11 13.38 -4.21 17.36
N LEU A 12 14.59 -4.75 17.38
CA LEU A 12 15.44 -4.86 16.19
C LEU A 12 14.77 -5.74 15.11
N ASN A 13 14.22 -6.89 15.50
CA ASN A 13 13.52 -7.77 14.58
C ASN A 13 12.27 -7.12 13.97
N LEU A 14 11.53 -6.34 14.77
CA LEU A 14 10.40 -5.57 14.26
C LEU A 14 10.86 -4.50 13.26
N ALA A 15 11.93 -3.75 13.60
CA ALA A 15 12.49 -2.73 12.71
C ALA A 15 13.03 -3.33 11.40
N ALA A 16 13.67 -4.50 11.46
CA ALA A 16 14.14 -5.22 10.29
C ALA A 16 12.97 -5.64 9.38
N LYS A 17 11.91 -6.23 9.94
CA LYS A 17 10.70 -6.59 9.16
C LYS A 17 10.03 -5.38 8.52
N LEU A 18 10.01 -4.24 9.21
CA LEU A 18 9.48 -2.98 8.65
C LEU A 18 10.36 -2.47 7.50
N ALA A 19 11.68 -2.63 7.60
CA ALA A 19 12.60 -2.25 6.53
C ALA A 19 12.38 -3.13 5.29
N ASP A 20 12.31 -4.45 5.47
CA ASP A 20 12.03 -5.40 4.39
C ASP A 20 10.68 -5.08 3.72
N LEU A 21 9.63 -4.86 4.51
CA LEU A 21 8.30 -4.50 4.00
C LEU A 21 8.32 -3.21 3.18
N LYS A 22 9.06 -2.19 3.63
CA LYS A 22 9.21 -0.93 2.90
C LYS A 22 9.91 -1.16 1.56
N GLU A 23 10.95 -1.99 1.54
CA GLU A 23 11.69 -2.30 0.32
C GLU A 23 10.83 -3.08 -0.68
N ASP A 24 10.11 -4.10 -0.22
CA ASP A 24 9.19 -4.89 -1.05
C ASP A 24 8.05 -4.02 -1.59
N HIS A 25 7.48 -3.16 -0.75
CA HIS A 25 6.42 -2.24 -1.17
C HIS A 25 6.92 -1.24 -2.22
N TYR A 26 8.15 -0.71 -2.05
CA TYR A 26 8.76 0.16 -3.04
C TYR A 26 8.95 -0.56 -4.39
N ARG A 27 9.47 -1.79 -4.39
CA ARG A 27 9.67 -2.59 -5.61
C ARG A 27 8.34 -2.91 -6.29
N ALA A 28 7.30 -3.23 -5.53
CA ALA A 28 5.97 -3.49 -6.05
C ALA A 28 5.39 -2.23 -6.71
N LEU A 29 5.48 -1.07 -6.04
CA LEU A 29 4.98 0.20 -6.57
C LEU A 29 5.72 0.61 -7.85
N LEU A 30 7.05 0.43 -7.88
CA LEU A 30 7.85 0.69 -9.07
C LEU A 30 7.42 -0.20 -10.25
N THR A 31 7.17 -1.48 -9.98
CA THR A 31 6.74 -2.45 -11.00
C THR A 31 5.36 -2.08 -11.55
N ILE A 32 4.42 -1.72 -10.68
CA ILE A 32 3.06 -1.30 -11.08
C ILE A 32 3.13 0.00 -11.87
N GLY A 33 3.94 0.98 -11.45
CA GLY A 33 4.16 2.22 -12.17
C GLY A 33 4.68 1.97 -13.58
N ALA A 34 5.77 1.21 -13.69
CA ALA A 34 6.35 0.86 -14.99
C ALA A 34 5.38 0.08 -15.90
N LEU A 35 4.60 -0.86 -15.33
CA LEU A 35 3.58 -1.58 -16.08
C LEU A 35 2.48 -0.64 -16.59
N THR A 36 2.02 0.28 -15.74
CA THR A 36 0.98 1.25 -16.07
C THR A 36 1.44 2.18 -17.20
N GLU A 37 2.65 2.73 -17.10
CA GLU A 37 3.27 3.54 -18.15
C GLU A 37 3.35 2.77 -19.48
N LEU A 38 3.84 1.52 -19.45
CA LEU A 38 3.91 0.70 -20.67
C LEU A 38 2.55 0.40 -21.30
N LEU A 39 1.50 0.23 -20.49
CA LEU A 39 0.14 -0.01 -20.99
C LEU A 39 -0.45 1.26 -21.62
N VAL A 40 -0.19 2.42 -21.03
CA VAL A 40 -0.60 3.73 -21.56
C VAL A 40 0.16 4.03 -22.87
N ASP A 41 1.48 3.85 -22.88
CA ASP A 41 2.32 4.09 -24.06
C ASP A 41 1.95 3.19 -25.24
N LYS A 42 1.48 1.96 -24.95
CA LYS A 42 0.96 1.04 -25.96
C LYS A 42 -0.47 1.35 -26.42
N GLY A 43 -1.12 2.35 -25.82
CA GLY A 43 -2.51 2.73 -26.09
C GLY A 43 -3.52 1.67 -25.62
N ILE A 44 -3.12 0.78 -24.71
CA ILE A 44 -4.01 -0.25 -24.14
C ILE A 44 -4.94 0.36 -23.08
N LEU A 45 -4.44 1.37 -22.36
CA LEU A 45 -5.19 2.14 -21.37
C LEU A 45 -5.14 3.63 -21.73
N ALA A 46 -6.26 4.34 -21.62
CA ALA A 46 -6.24 5.79 -21.68
C ALA A 46 -5.89 6.38 -20.29
N PRO A 47 -5.14 7.49 -20.22
CA PRO A 47 -4.83 8.15 -18.94
C PRO A 47 -6.08 8.50 -18.12
N ASP A 48 -7.14 8.98 -18.80
CA ASP A 48 -8.39 9.38 -18.16
C ASP A 48 -9.15 8.19 -17.55
N GLU A 49 -9.06 7.01 -18.17
CA GLU A 49 -9.68 5.77 -17.67
C GLU A 49 -9.01 5.31 -16.37
N LEU A 50 -7.68 5.42 -16.32
CA LEU A 50 -6.91 5.12 -15.11
C LEU A 50 -7.28 6.08 -13.98
N GLU A 51 -7.33 7.38 -14.26
CA GLU A 51 -7.65 8.40 -13.26
C GLU A 51 -9.10 8.24 -12.73
N LEU A 52 -10.05 7.94 -13.61
CA LEU A 52 -11.42 7.62 -13.22
C LEU A 52 -11.47 6.39 -12.31
N LYS A 53 -10.72 5.34 -12.65
CA LYS A 53 -10.66 4.12 -11.84
C LYS A 53 -10.06 4.37 -10.45
N MET A 54 -9.01 5.19 -10.37
CA MET A 54 -8.42 5.58 -9.09
C MET A 54 -9.44 6.33 -8.21
N ARG A 55 -10.15 7.31 -8.76
CA ARG A 55 -11.21 8.03 -8.04
C ARG A 55 -12.34 7.12 -7.54
N SER A 56 -12.74 6.14 -8.35
CA SER A 56 -13.74 5.15 -7.94
C SER A 56 -13.27 4.34 -6.73
N LEU A 57 -12.02 3.87 -6.76
CA LEU A 57 -11.45 3.06 -5.67
C LEU A 57 -11.30 3.88 -4.38
N ASP A 58 -10.90 5.15 -4.48
CA ASP A 58 -10.81 6.04 -3.32
C ASP A 58 -12.20 6.26 -2.69
N ALA A 59 -13.23 6.49 -3.52
CA ALA A 59 -14.60 6.63 -3.03
C ALA A 59 -15.12 5.35 -2.35
N GLU A 60 -14.88 4.17 -2.94
CA GLU A 60 -15.22 2.88 -2.34
C GLU A 60 -14.53 2.67 -0.98
N LEU A 61 -13.27 3.09 -0.86
CA LEU A 61 -12.52 3.02 0.39
C LEU A 61 -13.11 3.95 1.46
N ASP A 62 -13.44 5.18 1.10
CA ASP A 62 -14.07 6.15 2.01
C ASP A 62 -15.43 5.69 2.50
N GLU A 63 -16.23 5.05 1.64
CA GLU A 63 -17.50 4.43 2.01
C GLU A 63 -17.30 3.28 3.01
N LEU A 64 -16.34 2.39 2.75
CA LEU A 64 -16.00 1.28 3.65
C LEU A 64 -15.52 1.77 5.03
N ILE A 65 -14.66 2.80 5.05
CA ILE A 65 -14.20 3.42 6.29
C ILE A 65 -15.39 4.02 7.04
N SER A 66 -16.26 4.77 6.35
CA SER A 66 -17.44 5.41 6.95
C SER A 66 -18.41 4.39 7.56
N ALA A 67 -18.65 3.28 6.86
CA ALA A 67 -19.48 2.18 7.32
C ALA A 67 -18.86 1.42 8.51
N SER A 68 -17.53 1.29 8.57
CA SER A 68 -16.84 0.69 9.71
C SER A 68 -16.80 1.58 10.95
N LEU A 69 -16.87 2.91 10.79
CA LEU A 69 -16.78 3.88 11.88
C LEU A 69 -18.14 4.26 12.47
N HIS A 70 -19.24 4.00 11.76
CA HIS A 70 -20.61 4.15 12.28
C HIS A 70 -21.23 2.76 12.50
N PRO A 71 -21.23 2.21 13.73
CA PRO A 71 -22.05 1.04 14.00
C PRO A 71 -23.51 1.41 13.75
N MET A 72 -24.22 0.64 12.92
CA MET A 72 -25.66 0.83 12.69
C MET A 72 -26.41 0.96 14.03
N PRO A 73 -27.41 1.86 14.14
CA PRO A 73 -28.33 1.86 15.27
C PRO A 73 -29.19 0.58 15.33
#